data_AF-A0A392UDJ6-F1
#
_entry.id   AF-A0A392UDJ6-F1
#
_cell.length_a   1.000
_cell.length_b   1.000
_cell.length_c   1.000
_cell.angle_alpha   90.00
_cell.angle_beta   90.00
_cell.angle_gamma   90.00
#
_symmetry.space_group_name_H-M   'P 1'
#
loop_
_entity.id
_entity.type
_entity.pdbx_description
1 polymer ?
#
loop_
_entity_poly.entity_id
_entity_poly.type
_entity_poly.pdbx_seq_one_letter_code
_entity_poly.pdbx_strand_id
1 'polypeptide(L)' 'MLVGVNIADSWLCAAATALHCKVEKVHFLYLDLPIGGDPRRLVFWEPVLTRI' A
#
# COMPACT_ATOMS: atom_id res chain seq x y z
N MET A 1 -1.30 15.92 3.60
CA MET A 1 -1.16 14.66 2.83
C MET A 1 -1.63 13.53 3.73
N LEU A 2 -2.53 12.67 3.26
CA LEU A 2 -3.12 11.56 4.02
C LEU A 2 -2.86 10.22 3.34
N VAL A 3 -2.51 9.21 4.13
CA VAL A 3 -2.25 7.85 3.68
C VAL A 3 -3.06 6.89 4.54
N GLY A 4 -3.82 6.00 3.89
CA GLY A 4 -4.64 5.02 4.56
C GLY A 4 -3.95 3.68 4.67
N VAL A 5 -3.87 3.14 5.88
CA VAL A 5 -3.43 1.75 6.12
C VAL A 5 -4.62 0.95 6.62
N ASN A 6 -5.06 -0.04 5.84
CA ASN A 6 -6.16 -0.93 6.20
C ASN A 6 -7.51 -0.23 6.52
N ILE A 7 -7.79 0.89 5.85
CA ILE A 7 -9.06 1.62 5.93
C ILE A 7 -9.71 1.70 4.55
N ALA A 8 -11.03 1.79 4.51
CA ALA A 8 -11.78 1.90 3.26
C ALA A 8 -11.45 3.21 2.53
N ASP A 9 -11.27 3.13 1.21
CA ASP A 9 -10.97 4.28 0.36
C ASP A 9 -12.02 5.40 0.50
N SER A 10 -13.29 5.04 0.71
CA SER A 10 -14.38 6.01 0.92
C SER A 10 -14.18 6.88 2.15
N TRP A 11 -13.71 6.29 3.26
CA TRP A 11 -13.44 7.03 4.49
C TRP A 11 -12.17 7.88 4.37
N LEU A 12 -11.13 7.34 3.73
CA LEU A 12 -9.89 8.08 3.48
C LEU A 12 -10.15 9.34 2.63
N CYS A 13 -10.96 9.22 1.58
CA CYS A 13 -11.38 10.35 0.75
C CYS A 13 -12.17 11.38 1.56
N ALA A 14 -13.14 10.95 2.38
CA ALA A 14 -13.91 11.85 3.22
C ALA A 14 -13.02 12.63 4.22
N ALA A 15 -12.07 11.94 4.86
CA ALA A 15 -11.11 12.56 5.77
C ALA A 15 -10.18 13.55 5.04
N ALA A 16 -9.74 13.22 3.83
CA ALA A 16 -8.91 14.10 3.02
C ALA A 16 -9.64 15.38 2.59
N THR A 17 -10.92 15.27 2.20
CA THR A 17 -11.77 16.44 1.91
C THR A 17 -11.95 17.32 3.14
N ALA A 18 -12.27 16.72 4.30
CA ALA A 18 -12.47 17.46 5.55
C ALA A 18 -11.21 18.22 6.00
N LEU A 19 -10.03 17.64 5.75
CA LEU A 19 -8.74 18.22 6.12
C LEU A 19 -8.10 19.03 4.99
N HIS A 20 -8.80 19.29 3.89
CA HIS A 20 -8.30 20.01 2.71
C HIS A 20 -6.94 19.47 2.20
N CYS A 21 -6.76 18.16 2.27
CA CYS A 21 -5.52 17.47 1.92
C CYS A 21 -5.73 16.54 0.72
N LYS A 22 -4.64 16.21 0.02
CA LYS A 22 -4.64 15.14 -0.99
C LYS A 22 -4.47 13.77 -0.32
N VAL A 23 -5.17 12.78 -0.88
CA VAL A 23 -4.93 11.36 -0.62
C VAL A 23 -3.72 10.92 -1.43
N GLU A 24 -2.78 10.25 -0.78
CA GLU A 24 -1.67 9.58 -1.45
C GLU A 24 -1.64 8.10 -1.09
N LYS A 25 -1.18 7.28 -2.05
CA LYS A 25 -0.83 5.88 -1.80
C LYS A 25 0.67 5.79 -1.64
N VAL A 26 1.12 5.57 -0.41
CA VAL A 26 2.50 5.16 -0.16
C VAL A 26 2.61 3.68 -0.54
N HIS A 27 3.46 3.40 -1.52
CA HIS A 27 3.92 2.04 -1.76
C HIS A 27 4.82 1.69 -0.57
N PHE A 28 4.33 0.89 0.38
CA PHE A 28 5.18 0.35 1.43
C PHE A 28 6.14 -0.64 0.79
N LEU A 29 7.32 -0.20 0.38
CA LEU A 29 8.34 -1.04 -0.23
C LEU A 29 9.44 -1.30 0.82
N TYR A 30 9.69 -2.57 1.14
CA TYR A 30 10.89 -2.99 1.86
C TYR A 30 11.75 -3.81 0.90
N LEU A 31 12.95 -3.32 0.56
CA LEU A 31 13.81 -3.96 -0.44
C LEU A 31 13.07 -4.18 -1.78
N ASP A 32 12.39 -3.13 -2.28
CA ASP A 32 11.54 -3.16 -3.48
C ASP A 32 10.32 -4.09 -3.39
N LEU A 33 9.96 -4.52 -2.17
CA LEU A 33 8.87 -5.47 -1.97
C LEU A 33 7.65 -4.84 -1.26
N PRO A 34 6.43 -4.96 -1.80
CA PRO A 34 5.23 -4.43 -1.16
C PRO A 34 4.97 -5.09 0.20
N ILE A 35 5.08 -4.35 1.30
CA ILE A 35 4.74 -4.80 2.65
C ILE A 35 3.22 -4.81 2.79
N GLY A 36 2.66 -5.94 3.23
CA GLY A 36 1.23 -6.05 3.56
C GLY A 36 0.32 -6.47 2.41
N GLY A 37 0.86 -6.87 1.27
CA GLY A 37 0.09 -7.51 0.21
C GLY A 37 -0.14 -9.00 0.48
N ASP A 38 -1.35 -9.53 0.21
CA ASP A 38 -1.65 -10.97 0.33
C ASP A 38 -0.97 -11.75 -0.81
N PRO A 39 0.04 -12.59 -0.53
CA PRO A 39 0.79 -13.34 -1.56
C PRO A 39 -0.07 -14.28 -2.40
N ARG A 40 -1.29 -14.60 -1.94
CA ARG A 40 -2.25 -15.44 -2.69
C ARG A 40 -3.02 -14.66 -3.75
N ARG A 41 -3.06 -13.33 -3.66
CA ARG A 41 -3.82 -12.45 -4.56
C ARG A 41 -2.93 -11.64 -5.51
N LEU A 42 -1.65 -11.52 -5.18
CA LEU A 42 -0.68 -10.72 -5.90
C LEU A 42 0.64 -11.50 -5.94
N VAL A 43 1.16 -11.73 -7.14
CA VAL A 43 2.45 -12.40 -7.34
C VAL A 43 3.55 -11.39 -6.96
N PHE A 44 4.06 -11.49 -5.73
CA PHE A 44 5.12 -10.60 -5.24
C PHE A 44 6.53 -11.13 -5.50
N TRP A 45 6.69 -12.46 -5.67
CA TRP A 45 7.99 -13.12 -5.78
C TRP A 45 7.95 -14.18 -6.90
N GLU A 46 8.67 -13.95 -8.00
CA GLU A 46 9.60 -14.98 -8.45
C GLU A 46 10.71 -14.99 -7.38
N PRO A 47 11.01 -16.12 -6.72
CA PRO A 47 11.81 -16.07 -5.52
C PRO A 47 13.20 -15.50 -5.81
N VAL A 48 13.52 -14.33 -5.26
CA VAL A 48 14.89 -13.78 -5.26
C VAL A 48 15.86 -14.76 -4.60
N LEU A 49 15.33 -15.71 -3.81
CA LEU A 49 16.04 -16.81 -3.17
C LEU A 49 16.37 -18.00 -4.09
N THR A 50 15.89 -18.04 -5.34
CA THR A 50 16.18 -19.17 -6.26
C THR A 50 17.58 -19.11 -6.89
N ARG A 51 18.46 -18.21 -6.42
CA ARG A 51 19.79 -17.97 -7.00
C ARG A 51 20.96 -18.30 -6.05
N ILE A 52 20.74 -19.08 -4.99
CA ILE A 52 21.82 -19.56 -4.13
C ILE A 52 22.13 -21.02 -4.48
#